data_AF-A0A8T6HUF7-F1
#
_entry.id   AF-A0A8T6HUF7-F1
#
_cell.length_a   1.000
_cell.length_b   1.000
_cell.length_c   1.000
_cell.angle_alpha   90.00
_cell.angle_beta   90.00
_cell.angle_gamma   90.00
#
_symmetry.space_group_name_H-M   'P 1'
#
loop_
_entity.id
_entity.type
_entity.pdbx_description
1 polymer ?
#
loop_
_entity_poly.entity_id
_entity_poly.type
_entity_poly.pdbx_seq_one_letter_code
_entity_poly.pdbx_strand_id
1 'polypeptide(L)'
;MSIQGRPPKLYMSAPHDCSYLRQETATTIMLEPDYPLTDALFTVLLKSGFRRSGDIVYKPHCRQCNACVSVRIPVWDFMPSRAQKRCFRRNSDVRMNTLSPCFRKEHFDLYCRYQSWRHTGDAMDHNDPARYRQFMIDSTVKTVFMEFRIGGALVALSVCDLPNDGISAVYTIFDPLYAKRSLGTYAIMKQIEYAKECGLDYVYLGYWIEQCHKMNYKSLFKPLYGYIDKEWRVIET
;
A
#
# COMPACT_ATOMS: atom_id res chain seq x y z
N MET A 1 -5.61 30.67 2.90
CA MET A 1 -5.47 30.79 4.36
C MET A 1 -4.44 29.78 4.82
N SER A 2 -3.26 30.25 5.19
CA SER A 2 -2.12 29.43 5.60
C SER A 2 -2.33 28.87 7.00
N ILE A 3 -2.49 27.56 7.13
CA ILE A 3 -2.31 26.88 8.42
C ILE A 3 -0.80 26.69 8.60
N GLN A 4 -0.11 27.73 9.04
CA GLN A 4 1.21 27.62 9.66
C GLN A 4 1.02 27.67 11.18
N GLY A 5 1.65 26.77 11.92
CA GLY A 5 2.07 27.11 13.29
C GLY A 5 1.84 26.12 14.43
N ARG A 6 1.35 24.89 14.22
CA ARG A 6 1.44 23.88 15.29
C ARG A 6 1.79 22.48 14.78
N PRO A 7 2.65 21.74 15.50
CA PRO A 7 2.86 20.33 15.19
C PRO A 7 1.53 19.55 15.33
N PRO A 8 1.31 18.52 14.52
CA PRO A 8 0.15 17.66 14.67
C PRO A 8 0.19 16.94 16.01
N LYS A 9 -0.97 16.72 16.61
CA LYS A 9 -1.07 15.86 17.79
C LYS A 9 -1.04 14.39 17.37
N LEU A 10 -0.49 13.55 18.24
CA LEU A 10 -0.50 12.10 18.08
C LEU A 10 -1.37 11.49 19.17
N TYR A 11 -2.25 10.59 18.76
CA TYR A 11 -3.16 9.86 19.64
C TYR A 11 -2.77 8.39 19.64
N MET A 12 -2.93 7.71 20.77
CA MET A 12 -2.71 6.27 20.86
C MET A 12 -4.05 5.57 21.05
N SER A 13 -4.30 4.50 20.29
CA SER A 13 -5.48 3.66 20.46
C SER A 13 -5.44 2.92 21.80
N ALA A 14 -6.61 2.50 22.27
CA ALA A 14 -6.68 1.43 23.26
C ALA A 14 -6.06 0.14 22.70
N PRO A 15 -5.54 -0.75 23.57
CA PRO A 15 -5.10 -2.09 23.16
C PRO A 15 -6.24 -2.89 22.51
N HIS A 16 -5.95 -3.60 21.44
CA HIS A 16 -6.89 -4.45 20.70
C HIS A 16 -6.16 -5.67 20.10
N ASP A 17 -6.90 -6.66 19.59
CA ASP A 17 -6.30 -7.85 18.98
C ASP A 17 -5.49 -7.49 17.74
N CYS A 18 -4.28 -8.06 17.63
CA CYS A 18 -3.43 -7.88 16.47
C CYS A 18 -4.02 -8.53 15.22
N SER A 19 -4.16 -7.75 14.14
CA SER A 19 -4.69 -8.25 12.87
C SER A 19 -3.76 -9.21 12.11
N TYR A 20 -2.49 -9.34 12.53
CA TYR A 20 -1.46 -10.12 11.82
C TYR A 20 -0.97 -11.33 12.58
N LEU A 21 -0.80 -11.23 13.90
CA LEU A 21 -0.26 -12.28 14.77
C LEU A 21 -1.33 -12.70 15.77
N ARG A 22 -1.68 -13.98 15.77
CA ARG A 22 -2.69 -14.51 16.71
C ARG A 22 -2.17 -14.39 18.15
N GLN A 23 -3.07 -14.07 19.07
CA GLN A 23 -2.80 -13.93 20.51
C GLN A 23 -1.87 -12.77 20.90
N GLU A 24 -1.54 -11.90 19.95
CA GLU A 24 -0.79 -10.67 20.22
C GLU A 24 -1.73 -9.48 20.38
N THR A 25 -1.34 -8.53 21.23
CA THR A 25 -2.07 -7.28 21.44
C THR A 25 -1.40 -6.14 20.67
N ALA A 26 -2.20 -5.37 19.95
CA ALA A 26 -1.77 -4.23 19.17
C ALA A 26 -2.23 -2.89 19.77
N THR A 27 -1.40 -1.88 19.60
CA THR A 27 -1.73 -0.47 19.82
C THR A 27 -1.20 0.33 18.65
N THR A 28 -1.90 1.40 18.30
CA THR A 28 -1.60 2.19 17.11
C THR A 28 -1.53 3.67 17.49
N ILE A 29 -0.48 4.34 17.03
CA ILE A 29 -0.41 5.80 17.05
C ILE A 29 -1.08 6.33 15.79
N MET A 30 -1.96 7.32 15.94
CA MET A 30 -2.67 7.99 14.86
C MET A 30 -2.36 9.48 14.88
N LEU A 31 -2.26 10.06 13.69
CA LEU A 31 -2.25 11.51 13.54
C LEU A 31 -3.62 12.08 13.92
N GLU A 32 -3.64 13.31 14.43
CA GLU A 32 -4.86 14.08 14.63
C GLU A 32 -5.76 14.05 13.37
N PRO A 33 -7.05 13.68 13.52
CA PRO A 33 -8.01 13.74 12.42
C PRO A 33 -8.08 15.14 11.81
N ASP A 34 -8.33 15.20 10.51
CA ASP A 34 -8.46 16.46 9.74
C ASP A 34 -7.26 17.40 9.78
N TYR A 35 -6.11 16.96 10.33
CA TYR A 35 -4.89 17.76 10.29
C TYR A 35 -4.45 17.94 8.82
N PRO A 36 -4.23 19.17 8.33
CA PRO A 36 -3.83 19.41 6.95
C PRO A 36 -2.48 18.77 6.65
N LEU A 37 -2.48 17.79 5.75
CA LEU A 37 -1.27 17.11 5.30
C LEU A 37 -0.75 17.75 4.01
N THR A 38 0.46 18.28 4.08
CA THR A 38 1.24 18.60 2.88
C THR A 38 1.98 17.35 2.40
N ASP A 39 2.30 17.27 1.11
CA ASP A 39 3.10 16.17 0.55
C ASP A 39 4.46 16.04 1.28
N ALA A 40 5.04 17.16 1.72
CA ALA A 40 6.27 17.19 2.51
C ALA A 40 6.10 16.55 3.90
N LEU A 41 5.05 16.90 4.64
CA LEU A 41 4.77 16.31 5.95
C LEU A 41 4.45 14.82 5.82
N PHE A 42 3.64 14.44 4.83
CA PHE A 42 3.33 13.05 4.57
C PHE A 42 4.58 12.23 4.23
N THR A 43 5.51 12.79 3.45
CA THR A 43 6.83 12.17 3.18
C THR A 43 7.60 11.92 4.47
N VAL A 44 7.66 12.89 5.38
CA VAL A 44 8.33 12.74 6.70
C VAL A 44 7.67 11.64 7.54
N LEU A 45 6.33 11.58 7.54
CA LEU A 45 5.58 10.56 8.25
C LEU A 45 5.87 9.15 7.69
N LEU A 46 5.84 8.97 6.36
CA LEU A 46 6.18 7.69 5.72
C LEU A 46 7.62 7.24 6.04
N LYS A 47 8.59 8.17 6.02
CA LYS A 47 9.99 7.92 6.39
C LYS A 47 10.16 7.52 7.85
N SER A 48 9.24 7.96 8.71
CA SER A 48 9.19 7.63 10.14
C SER A 48 8.36 6.37 10.44
N GLY A 49 7.91 5.67 9.40
CA GLY A 49 7.18 4.42 9.51
C GLY A 49 5.67 4.56 9.65
N PHE A 50 5.08 5.75 9.44
CA PHE A 50 3.62 5.87 9.33
C PHE A 50 3.12 5.36 7.97
N ARG A 51 1.83 5.05 7.91
CA ARG A 51 1.05 4.68 6.72
C ARG A 51 -0.34 5.30 6.81
N ARG A 52 -1.14 5.17 5.75
CA ARG A 52 -2.52 5.67 5.70
C ARG A 52 -3.48 4.56 5.32
N SER A 53 -4.73 4.64 5.77
CA SER A 53 -5.84 3.82 5.29
C SER A 53 -7.13 4.62 5.39
N GLY A 54 -7.59 5.22 4.28
CA GLY A 54 -8.78 6.11 4.17
C GLY A 54 -8.74 7.26 5.19
N ASP A 55 -8.59 8.54 4.91
CA ASP A 55 -8.27 9.67 5.85
C ASP A 55 -7.31 9.51 7.08
N ILE A 56 -7.24 8.37 7.76
CA ILE A 56 -6.43 8.08 8.94
C ILE A 56 -4.97 7.78 8.58
N VAL A 57 -4.05 8.55 9.16
CA VAL A 57 -2.60 8.29 9.13
C VAL A 57 -2.16 7.67 10.45
N TYR A 58 -1.46 6.54 10.40
CA TYR A 58 -1.21 5.70 11.57
C TYR A 58 0.14 4.96 11.52
N LYS A 59 0.58 4.51 12.69
CA LYS A 59 1.77 3.68 12.89
C LYS A 59 1.56 2.67 14.03
N PRO A 60 1.79 1.36 13.82
CA PRO A 60 1.82 0.38 14.89
C PRO A 60 2.83 0.77 15.97
N HIS A 61 2.42 0.67 17.23
CA HIS A 61 3.22 1.04 18.40
C HIS A 61 2.88 0.12 19.57
N CYS A 62 3.13 -1.18 19.40
CA CYS A 62 2.81 -2.20 20.40
C CYS A 62 3.83 -2.17 21.56
N ARG A 63 3.37 -2.45 22.79
CA ARG A 63 4.24 -2.44 23.98
C ARG A 63 5.26 -3.60 24.02
N GLN A 64 4.87 -4.77 23.53
CA GLN A 64 5.65 -6.01 23.62
C GLN A 64 6.07 -6.58 22.26
N CYS A 65 5.79 -5.88 21.16
CA CYS A 65 6.01 -6.37 19.81
C CYS A 65 6.51 -5.26 18.88
N ASN A 66 7.50 -5.58 18.03
CA ASN A 66 8.07 -4.70 17.01
C ASN A 66 8.04 -5.33 15.60
N ALA A 67 7.20 -6.35 15.39
CA ALA A 67 7.19 -7.15 14.16
C ALA A 67 6.72 -6.38 12.91
N CYS A 68 5.96 -5.28 13.07
CA CYS A 68 5.48 -4.45 11.97
C CYS A 68 6.59 -3.52 11.44
N VAL A 69 7.37 -4.00 10.47
CA VAL A 69 8.46 -3.24 9.85
C VAL A 69 7.93 -2.50 8.63
N SER A 70 7.97 -1.16 8.65
CA SER A 70 7.67 -0.35 7.46
C SER A 70 8.75 -0.58 6.40
N VAL A 71 8.36 -0.94 5.17
CA VAL A 71 9.31 -1.32 4.11
C VAL A 71 9.20 -0.45 2.86
N ARG A 72 10.32 -0.30 2.15
CA ARG A 72 10.42 0.40 0.86
C ARG A 72 11.48 -0.22 -0.05
N ILE A 73 11.33 0.00 -1.35
CA ILE A 73 12.29 -0.39 -2.38
C ILE A 73 12.97 0.88 -2.89
N PRO A 74 14.30 1.02 -2.83
CA PRO A 74 15.01 2.05 -3.59
C PRO A 74 14.96 1.67 -5.07
N VAL A 75 14.24 2.46 -5.86
CA VAL A 75 13.88 2.02 -7.21
C VAL A 75 15.11 1.91 -8.11
N TRP A 76 16.07 2.82 -7.96
CA TRP A 76 17.30 2.85 -8.76
C TRP A 76 18.15 1.59 -8.60
N ASP A 77 18.19 1.03 -7.39
CA ASP A 77 18.95 -0.19 -7.07
C ASP A 77 18.12 -1.47 -7.26
N PHE A 78 16.84 -1.36 -7.62
CA PHE A 78 15.95 -2.51 -7.75
C PHE A 78 16.42 -3.47 -8.85
N MET A 79 16.65 -4.74 -8.47
CA MET A 79 17.09 -5.80 -9.35
C MET A 79 16.01 -6.88 -9.49
N PRO A 80 15.26 -6.93 -10.61
CA PRO A 80 14.21 -7.91 -10.77
C PRO A 80 14.78 -9.32 -10.92
N SER A 81 14.27 -10.24 -10.11
CA SER A 81 14.54 -11.68 -10.16
C SER A 81 14.09 -12.30 -11.49
N ARG A 82 14.56 -13.52 -11.78
CA ARG A 82 14.10 -14.29 -12.96
C ARG A 82 12.58 -14.49 -12.97
N ALA A 83 11.96 -14.68 -11.80
CA ALA A 83 10.51 -14.84 -11.67
C ALA A 83 9.77 -13.52 -11.97
N GLN A 84 10.23 -12.39 -11.43
CA GLN A 84 9.67 -11.07 -11.73
C GLN A 84 9.81 -10.72 -13.22
N LYS A 85 10.98 -10.97 -13.83
CA LYS A 85 11.18 -10.78 -15.28
C LYS A 85 10.21 -11.62 -16.12
N ARG A 86 9.94 -12.87 -15.70
CA ARG A 86 8.96 -13.75 -16.37
C ARG A 86 7.52 -13.24 -16.19
N CYS A 87 7.16 -12.77 -14.99
CA CYS A 87 5.88 -12.16 -14.69
C CYS A 87 5.65 -10.91 -15.55
N PHE A 88 6.66 -10.05 -15.68
CA PHE A 88 6.61 -8.85 -16.51
C PHE A 88 6.36 -9.18 -17.98
N ARG A 89 7.12 -10.12 -18.56
CA ARG A 89 6.92 -10.56 -19.96
C ARG A 89 5.55 -11.17 -20.22
N ARG A 90 5.02 -11.97 -19.28
CA ARG A 90 3.69 -12.59 -19.38
C ARG A 90 2.56 -11.57 -19.48
N ASN A 91 2.77 -10.38 -18.92
CA ASN A 91 1.77 -9.31 -18.85
C ASN A 91 2.08 -8.16 -19.81
N SER A 92 2.83 -8.42 -20.89
CA SER A 92 3.19 -7.41 -21.91
C SER A 92 1.98 -6.85 -22.67
N ASP A 93 0.85 -7.56 -22.64
CA ASP A 93 -0.45 -7.15 -23.16
C ASP A 93 -1.24 -6.24 -22.20
N VAL A 94 -0.80 -6.11 -20.94
CA VAL A 94 -1.47 -5.29 -19.92
C VAL A 94 -1.07 -3.83 -20.09
N ARG A 95 -2.06 -2.97 -20.34
CA ARG A 95 -1.89 -1.51 -20.38
C ARG A 95 -2.20 -0.91 -19.01
N MET A 96 -1.37 0.04 -18.57
CA MET A 96 -1.53 0.76 -17.32
C MET A 96 -1.88 2.22 -17.58
N ASN A 97 -2.89 2.74 -16.89
CA ASN A 97 -3.22 4.17 -16.90
C ASN A 97 -3.34 4.70 -15.47
N THR A 98 -2.92 5.95 -15.25
CA THR A 98 -3.11 6.65 -13.98
C THR A 98 -4.36 7.53 -14.04
N LEU A 99 -5.20 7.48 -13.01
CA LEU A 99 -6.43 8.26 -12.92
C LEU A 99 -6.58 8.89 -11.54
N SER A 100 -7.32 10.00 -11.46
CA SER A 100 -7.79 10.53 -10.18
C SER A 100 -8.74 9.52 -9.51
N PRO A 101 -8.64 9.31 -8.19
CA PRO A 101 -9.56 8.46 -7.46
C PRO A 101 -10.99 8.99 -7.57
N CYS A 102 -11.89 8.19 -8.12
CA CYS A 102 -13.31 8.48 -8.15
C CYS A 102 -14.10 7.18 -8.12
N PHE A 103 -15.37 7.26 -7.69
CA PHE A 103 -16.24 6.10 -7.71
C PHE A 103 -16.57 5.72 -9.16
N ARG A 104 -16.21 4.50 -9.53
CA ARG A 104 -16.58 3.87 -10.79
C ARG A 104 -17.16 2.50 -10.48
N LYS A 105 -18.31 2.19 -11.06
CA LYS A 105 -18.97 0.90 -10.79
C LYS A 105 -18.09 -0.29 -11.16
N GLU A 106 -17.36 -0.23 -12.27
CA GLU A 106 -16.43 -1.29 -12.68
C GLU A 106 -15.33 -1.56 -11.61
N HIS A 107 -14.84 -0.52 -10.92
CA HIS A 107 -13.83 -0.65 -9.87
C HIS A 107 -14.41 -1.29 -8.62
N PHE A 108 -15.62 -0.86 -8.25
CA PHE A 108 -16.35 -1.42 -7.12
C PHE A 108 -16.69 -2.89 -7.36
N ASP A 109 -17.18 -3.24 -8.56
CA ASP A 109 -17.48 -4.62 -8.92
C ASP A 109 -16.20 -5.50 -8.88
N LEU A 110 -15.05 -4.98 -9.32
CA LEU A 110 -13.76 -5.66 -9.19
C LEU A 110 -13.34 -5.84 -7.73
N TYR A 111 -13.53 -4.81 -6.91
CA TYR A 111 -13.26 -4.86 -5.48
C TYR A 111 -14.09 -5.95 -4.81
N CYS A 112 -15.40 -6.00 -5.02
CA CYS A 112 -16.27 -7.04 -4.47
C CYS A 112 -15.79 -8.45 -4.87
N ARG A 113 -15.51 -8.68 -6.16
CA ARG A 113 -15.01 -9.98 -6.66
C ARG A 113 -13.69 -10.37 -5.98
N TYR A 114 -12.74 -9.44 -5.89
CA TYR A 114 -11.46 -9.68 -5.25
C TYR A 114 -11.61 -9.99 -3.77
N GLN A 115 -12.41 -9.20 -3.04
CA GLN A 115 -12.64 -9.40 -1.61
C GLN A 115 -13.26 -10.77 -1.34
N SER A 116 -14.34 -11.15 -2.03
CA SER A 116 -14.98 -12.46 -1.86
C SER A 116 -14.03 -13.63 -2.13
N TRP A 117 -13.16 -13.51 -3.13
CA TRP A 117 -12.15 -14.52 -3.45
C TRP A 117 -11.01 -14.56 -2.43
N ARG A 118 -10.52 -13.41 -1.98
CA ARG A 118 -9.36 -13.30 -1.10
C ARG A 118 -9.66 -13.62 0.36
N HIS A 119 -10.89 -13.32 0.77
CA HIS A 119 -11.41 -13.36 2.15
C HIS A 119 -12.58 -14.35 2.28
N THR A 120 -12.53 -15.46 1.54
CA THR A 120 -13.56 -16.50 1.63
C THR A 120 -13.72 -16.98 3.08
N GLY A 121 -14.95 -16.85 3.61
CA GLY A 121 -15.29 -17.23 4.98
C GLY A 121 -15.32 -16.07 5.99
N ASP A 122 -14.86 -14.86 5.62
CA ASP A 122 -15.06 -13.67 6.45
C ASP A 122 -16.52 -13.21 6.30
N ALA A 123 -17.24 -13.05 7.42
CA ALA A 123 -18.65 -12.63 7.44
C ALA A 123 -18.87 -11.14 7.07
N MET A 124 -17.85 -10.47 6.55
CA MET A 124 -17.94 -9.06 6.19
C MET A 124 -18.67 -8.87 4.87
N ASP A 125 -19.72 -8.04 4.88
CA ASP A 125 -20.35 -7.58 3.66
C ASP A 125 -19.40 -6.61 2.93
N HIS A 126 -18.76 -7.13 1.89
CA HIS A 126 -17.87 -6.38 1.01
C HIS A 126 -18.63 -5.62 -0.09
N ASN A 127 -19.96 -5.73 -0.16
CA ASN A 127 -20.82 -5.08 -1.14
C ASN A 127 -21.36 -3.72 -0.66
N ASP A 128 -20.69 -3.07 0.29
CA ASP A 128 -21.04 -1.72 0.75
C ASP A 128 -20.22 -0.64 0.00
N PRO A 129 -20.86 0.17 -0.88
CA PRO A 129 -20.18 1.25 -1.60
C PRO A 129 -19.63 2.35 -0.69
N ALA A 130 -20.21 2.59 0.49
CA ALA A 130 -19.71 3.60 1.42
C ALA A 130 -18.37 3.16 2.02
N ARG A 131 -18.27 1.91 2.48
CA ARG A 131 -16.99 1.32 2.93
C ARG A 131 -15.93 1.30 1.84
N TYR A 132 -16.32 0.96 0.60
CA TYR A 132 -15.40 1.04 -0.53
C TYR A 132 -14.87 2.47 -0.75
N ARG A 133 -15.74 3.50 -0.70
CA ARG A 133 -15.29 4.90 -0.83
C ARG A 133 -14.32 5.27 0.28
N GLN A 134 -14.68 4.99 1.53
CA GLN A 134 -13.82 5.28 2.69
C GLN A 134 -12.44 4.63 2.55
N PHE A 135 -12.39 3.37 2.14
CA PHE A 135 -11.12 2.64 2.08
C PHE A 135 -10.29 2.94 0.83
N MET A 136 -10.93 3.01 -0.34
CA MET A 136 -10.22 3.06 -1.63
C MET A 136 -10.11 4.47 -2.21
N ILE A 137 -11.03 5.39 -1.89
CA ILE A 137 -11.12 6.70 -2.54
C ILE A 137 -10.73 7.83 -1.58
N ASP A 138 -11.27 7.82 -0.35
CA ASP A 138 -11.10 8.92 0.57
C ASP A 138 -9.64 9.09 0.96
N SER A 139 -9.12 10.31 0.80
CA SER A 139 -7.72 10.63 1.01
C SER A 139 -7.49 12.05 1.51
N THR A 140 -6.57 12.16 2.45
CA THR A 140 -6.02 13.42 2.96
C THR A 140 -4.71 13.81 2.29
N VAL A 141 -4.25 13.01 1.32
CA VAL A 141 -2.99 13.19 0.59
C VAL A 141 -3.21 13.02 -0.91
N LYS A 142 -2.21 13.40 -1.72
CA LYS A 142 -2.26 13.18 -3.17
C LYS A 142 -2.29 11.66 -3.46
N THR A 143 -3.39 11.19 -4.02
CA THR A 143 -3.62 9.77 -4.34
C THR A 143 -3.99 9.62 -5.81
N VAL A 144 -3.56 8.52 -6.43
CA VAL A 144 -3.93 8.12 -7.79
C VAL A 144 -4.34 6.66 -7.83
N PHE A 145 -5.17 6.33 -8.81
CA PHE A 145 -5.46 4.98 -9.22
C PHE A 145 -4.56 4.59 -10.38
N MET A 146 -3.88 3.45 -10.27
CA MET A 146 -3.25 2.77 -11.41
C MET A 146 -4.19 1.66 -11.89
N GLU A 147 -4.91 1.91 -12.98
CA GLU A 147 -5.76 0.94 -13.66
C GLU A 147 -4.92 0.05 -14.58
N PHE A 148 -5.18 -1.25 -14.57
CA PHE A 148 -4.55 -2.22 -15.46
C PHE A 148 -5.61 -2.88 -16.33
N ARG A 149 -5.43 -2.85 -17.66
CA ARG A 149 -6.41 -3.36 -18.63
C ARG A 149 -5.80 -4.32 -19.64
N ILE A 150 -6.55 -5.36 -20.02
CA ILE A 150 -6.24 -6.28 -21.13
C ILE A 150 -7.37 -6.19 -22.14
N GLY A 151 -7.07 -5.80 -23.38
CA GLY A 151 -8.10 -5.65 -24.42
C GLY A 151 -9.26 -4.73 -24.03
N GLY A 152 -8.99 -3.72 -23.19
CA GLY A 152 -9.99 -2.80 -22.64
C GLY A 152 -10.66 -3.24 -21.33
N ALA A 153 -10.63 -4.53 -20.99
CA ALA A 153 -11.22 -5.03 -19.74
C ALA A 153 -10.34 -4.69 -18.52
N LEU A 154 -10.92 -4.19 -17.43
CA LEU A 154 -10.21 -3.96 -16.17
C LEU A 154 -9.83 -5.28 -15.49
N VAL A 155 -8.53 -5.49 -15.27
CA VAL A 155 -8.00 -6.72 -14.66
C VAL A 155 -7.29 -6.48 -13.32
N ALA A 156 -6.85 -5.25 -13.03
CA ALA A 156 -6.35 -4.88 -11.72
C ALA A 156 -6.47 -3.37 -11.49
N LEU A 157 -6.46 -2.98 -10.23
CA LEU A 157 -6.47 -1.59 -9.77
C LEU A 157 -5.55 -1.47 -8.56
N SER A 158 -4.62 -0.50 -8.58
CA SER A 158 -3.84 -0.14 -7.39
C SER A 158 -4.17 1.27 -6.93
N VAL A 159 -4.33 1.44 -5.63
CA VAL A 159 -4.42 2.73 -4.93
C VAL A 159 -3.02 3.10 -4.47
N CYS A 160 -2.54 4.25 -4.92
CA CYS A 160 -1.19 4.73 -4.67
C CYS A 160 -1.21 6.16 -4.16
N ASP A 161 -0.60 6.41 -3.00
CA ASP A 161 -0.33 7.78 -2.54
C ASP A 161 1.01 8.27 -3.11
N LEU A 162 1.13 9.57 -3.35
CA LEU A 162 2.27 10.21 -4.02
C LEU A 162 2.99 11.19 -3.08
N PRO A 163 3.84 10.70 -2.15
CA PRO A 163 4.77 11.57 -1.43
C PRO A 163 5.81 12.18 -2.38
N ASN A 164 6.60 13.14 -1.87
CA ASN A 164 7.59 13.86 -2.67
C ASN A 164 8.74 12.98 -3.17
N ASP A 165 9.03 11.87 -2.51
CA ASP A 165 10.19 11.02 -2.79
C ASP A 165 9.84 9.64 -3.33
N GLY A 166 8.57 9.38 -3.66
CA GLY A 166 8.17 8.03 -3.98
C GLY A 166 6.70 7.80 -4.28
N ILE A 167 6.36 6.52 -4.32
CA ILE A 167 4.99 6.01 -4.40
C ILE A 167 4.74 5.17 -3.16
N SER A 168 3.61 5.38 -2.48
CA SER A 168 3.18 4.52 -1.39
C SER A 168 2.04 3.62 -1.86
N ALA A 169 2.33 2.32 -1.97
CA ALA A 169 1.34 1.30 -2.31
C ALA A 169 0.37 1.12 -1.15
N VAL A 170 -0.89 1.56 -1.33
CA VAL A 170 -1.94 1.47 -0.30
C VAL A 170 -2.66 0.14 -0.41
N TYR A 171 -3.21 -0.16 -1.58
CA TYR A 171 -3.96 -1.40 -1.81
C TYR A 171 -3.96 -1.78 -3.29
N THR A 172 -3.95 -3.08 -3.58
CA THR A 172 -4.04 -3.60 -4.95
C THR A 172 -5.07 -4.71 -5.00
N ILE A 173 -6.07 -4.54 -5.87
CA ILE A 173 -7.06 -5.56 -6.22
C ILE A 173 -6.84 -6.04 -7.64
N PHE A 174 -7.21 -7.28 -7.94
CA PHE A 174 -7.14 -7.84 -9.28
C PHE A 174 -8.26 -8.84 -9.53
N ASP A 175 -8.54 -9.11 -10.79
CA ASP A 175 -9.61 -10.03 -11.15
C ASP A 175 -9.13 -11.47 -10.92
N PRO A 176 -9.80 -12.25 -10.04
CA PRO A 176 -9.38 -13.61 -9.70
C PRO A 176 -9.26 -14.56 -10.89
N LEU A 177 -9.98 -14.31 -12.00
CA LEU A 177 -9.85 -15.09 -13.23
C LEU A 177 -8.42 -15.03 -13.81
N TYR A 178 -7.68 -13.96 -13.51
CA TYR A 178 -6.32 -13.75 -13.94
C TYR A 178 -5.29 -14.04 -12.84
N ALA A 179 -5.65 -14.72 -11.74
CA ALA A 179 -4.75 -14.98 -10.61
C ALA A 179 -3.42 -15.65 -11.03
N LYS A 180 -3.45 -16.55 -12.04
CA LYS A 180 -2.25 -17.22 -12.59
C LYS A 180 -1.26 -16.27 -13.27
N ARG A 181 -1.64 -15.03 -13.55
CA ARG A 181 -0.76 -14.00 -14.14
C ARG A 181 0.09 -13.26 -13.12
N SER A 182 -0.18 -13.42 -11.82
CA SER A 182 0.52 -12.72 -10.73
C SER A 182 0.40 -11.19 -10.84
N LEU A 183 -0.82 -10.69 -11.10
CA LEU A 183 -1.08 -9.27 -11.33
C LEU A 183 -0.67 -8.37 -10.15
N GLY A 184 -0.70 -8.86 -8.92
CA GLY A 184 -0.17 -8.10 -7.77
C GLY A 184 1.34 -7.85 -7.87
N THR A 185 2.12 -8.85 -8.25
CA THR A 185 3.57 -8.69 -8.51
C THR A 185 3.81 -7.76 -9.69
N TYR A 186 3.03 -7.92 -10.77
CA TYR A 186 3.12 -7.04 -11.94
C TYR A 186 2.81 -5.58 -11.58
N ALA A 187 1.79 -5.32 -10.76
CA ALA A 187 1.43 -3.98 -10.32
C ALA A 187 2.57 -3.30 -9.54
N ILE A 188 3.24 -4.01 -8.64
CA ILE A 188 4.41 -3.47 -7.91
C ILE A 188 5.56 -3.18 -8.88
N MET A 189 5.83 -4.09 -9.83
CA MET A 189 6.85 -3.88 -10.86
C MET A 189 6.56 -2.61 -11.69
N LYS A 190 5.28 -2.38 -12.03
CA LYS A 190 4.83 -1.18 -12.75
C LYS A 190 4.89 0.08 -11.90
N GLN A 191 4.65 0.01 -10.60
CA GLN A 191 4.88 1.13 -9.68
C GLN A 191 6.37 1.51 -9.62
N ILE A 192 7.27 0.52 -9.58
CA ILE A 192 8.72 0.77 -9.62
C ILE A 192 9.14 1.43 -10.93
N GLU A 193 8.63 0.95 -12.07
CA GLU A 193 8.89 1.56 -13.38
C GLU A 193 8.37 2.99 -13.44
N TYR A 194 7.13 3.24 -13.01
CA TYR A 194 6.52 4.57 -12.98
C TYR A 194 7.26 5.53 -12.03
N ALA A 195 7.71 5.05 -10.87
CA ALA A 195 8.53 5.84 -9.95
C ALA A 195 9.84 6.30 -10.61
N LYS A 196 10.53 5.41 -11.35
CA LYS A 196 11.73 5.77 -12.12
C LYS A 196 11.44 6.79 -13.20
N GLU A 197 10.36 6.61 -13.96
CA GLU A 197 9.94 7.55 -15.02
C GLU A 197 9.66 8.94 -14.45
N CYS A 198 9.13 9.02 -13.23
CA CYS A 198 8.87 10.27 -12.52
C CYS A 198 10.10 10.83 -11.76
N GLY A 199 11.26 10.17 -11.80
CA GLY A 199 12.45 10.59 -11.08
C GLY A 199 12.36 10.45 -9.55
N LEU A 200 11.52 9.55 -9.05
CA LEU A 200 11.31 9.29 -7.63
C LEU A 200 12.26 8.21 -7.12
N ASP A 201 12.55 8.24 -5.81
CA ASP A 201 13.58 7.37 -5.22
C ASP A 201 13.01 6.05 -4.68
N TYR A 202 11.76 6.05 -4.21
CA TYR A 202 11.23 4.93 -3.43
C TYR A 202 9.84 4.44 -3.88
N VAL A 203 9.62 3.14 -3.71
CA VAL A 203 8.27 2.56 -3.61
C VAL A 203 8.10 2.01 -2.19
N TYR A 204 7.21 2.63 -1.40
CA TYR A 204 6.84 2.17 -0.06
C TYR A 204 5.80 1.05 -0.17
N LEU A 205 6.07 -0.12 0.42
CA LEU A 205 5.22 -1.30 0.32
C LEU A 205 4.42 -1.60 1.60
N GLY A 206 4.13 -0.59 2.42
CA GLY A 206 3.40 -0.81 3.68
C GLY A 206 4.27 -1.46 4.77
N TYR A 207 3.65 -2.26 5.63
CA TYR A 207 4.34 -3.04 6.67
C TYR A 207 4.63 -4.47 6.20
N TRP A 208 5.83 -4.96 6.49
CA TRP A 208 6.23 -6.35 6.40
C TRP A 208 6.32 -6.92 7.82
N ILE A 209 5.76 -8.12 7.98
CA ILE A 209 5.76 -8.88 9.24
C ILE A 209 6.32 -10.25 8.88
N GLU A 210 7.49 -10.59 9.42
CA GLU A 210 8.22 -11.81 9.07
C GLU A 210 7.39 -13.08 9.28
N GLN A 211 6.63 -13.13 10.38
CA GLN A 211 5.81 -14.28 10.74
C GLN A 211 4.46 -14.31 10.01
N CYS A 212 4.18 -13.34 9.11
CA CYS A 212 2.91 -13.25 8.39
C CYS A 212 3.06 -13.68 6.92
N HIS A 213 2.63 -14.92 6.60
CA HIS A 213 2.69 -15.45 5.23
C HIS A 213 2.05 -14.54 4.16
N LYS A 214 0.99 -13.77 4.51
CA LYS A 214 0.34 -12.83 3.59
C LYS A 214 1.27 -11.68 3.17
N MET A 215 2.36 -11.42 3.91
CA MET A 215 3.31 -10.33 3.68
C MET A 215 4.65 -10.82 3.10
N ASN A 216 4.91 -12.13 3.05
CA ASN A 216 6.18 -12.70 2.57
C ASN A 216 6.55 -12.27 1.15
N TYR A 217 5.58 -11.92 0.31
CA TYR A 217 5.89 -11.49 -1.06
C TYR A 217 6.73 -10.22 -1.14
N LYS A 218 6.72 -9.35 -0.11
CA LYS A 218 7.42 -8.06 -0.14
C LYS A 218 8.94 -8.23 -0.14
N SER A 219 9.45 -9.25 0.57
CA SER A 219 10.88 -9.55 0.64
C SER A 219 11.45 -10.09 -0.68
N LEU A 220 10.59 -10.44 -1.64
CA LEU A 220 11.00 -10.84 -3.00
C LEU A 220 11.45 -9.65 -3.85
N PHE A 221 11.22 -8.40 -3.41
CA PHE A 221 11.62 -7.20 -4.13
C PHE A 221 12.93 -6.64 -3.56
N LYS A 222 14.06 -7.01 -4.17
CA LYS A 222 15.40 -6.71 -3.63
C LYS A 222 16.08 -5.54 -4.37
N PRO A 223 16.85 -4.69 -3.64
CA PRO A 223 16.96 -4.67 -2.18
C PRO A 223 15.67 -4.15 -1.53
N LEU A 224 15.30 -4.71 -0.38
CA LEU A 224 14.18 -4.23 0.44
C LEU A 224 14.76 -3.55 1.68
N TYR A 225 14.37 -2.31 1.93
CA TYR A 225 14.76 -1.59 3.14
C TYR A 225 13.62 -1.61 4.14
N GLY A 226 13.94 -1.90 5.40
CA GLY A 226 13.04 -1.84 6.55
C GLY A 226 13.40 -0.72 7.50
N TYR A 227 12.39 -0.05 8.05
CA TYR A 227 12.57 0.95 9.10
C TYR A 227 12.67 0.26 10.47
N ILE A 228 13.89 0.09 10.96
CA ILE A 228 14.26 -0.66 12.17
C ILE A 228 15.15 0.24 13.03
N ASP A 229 14.88 0.33 14.34
CA ASP A 229 15.65 1.17 15.27
C ASP A 229 15.82 2.63 14.84
N LYS A 230 14.79 3.18 14.19
CA LYS A 230 14.76 4.54 13.61
C LYS A 230 15.68 4.75 12.40
N GLU A 231 16.17 3.68 11.80
CA GLU A 231 17.02 3.72 10.61
C GLU A 231 16.44 2.85 9.50
N TRP A 232 16.75 3.20 8.24
CA TRP A 232 16.42 2.36 7.09
C TRP A 232 17.58 1.40 6.83
N ARG A 233 17.37 0.11 7.08
CA ARG A 233 18.37 -0.95 6.90
C ARG A 233 17.89 -1.97 5.86
N VAL A 234 18.82 -2.58 5.13
CA VAL A 234 18.48 -3.67 4.21
C VAL A 234 17.91 -4.85 5.00
N ILE A 235 16.80 -5.42 4.56
CA ILE A 235 16.25 -6.65 5.11
C ILE A 235 16.91 -7.81 4.36
N GLU A 236 17.71 -8.58 5.10
CA GLU A 236 18.28 -9.84 4.61
C GLU A 236 17.27 -10.96 4.89
N THR A 237 16.56 -11.38 3.83
CA THR A 237 15.67 -12.56 3.82
C THR A 237 16.16 -13.62 2.85
#